data_AF-A0A9P6YQE6-F1
#
_entry.id   AF-A0A9P6YQE6-F1
#
_cell.length_a   1.000
_cell.length_b   1.000
_cell.length_c   1.000
_cell.angle_alpha   90.00
_cell.angle_beta   90.00
_cell.angle_gamma   90.00
#
_symmetry.space_group_name_H-M   'P 1'
#
loop_
_entity.id
_entity.type
_entity.pdbx_description
1 polymer ?
#
loop_
_entity_poly.entity_id
_entity_poly.type
_entity_poly.pdbx_seq_one_letter_code
_entity_poly.pdbx_strand_id
1 'polypeptide(L)'
;MRRPAPVANCDTTTPVAAPGVSYAKSVSGTGPVSVGDRLTYTLTTVVTNSRTTDVVTLTDTLGTGLDFGAVTSAGAYSCNAANPLVCTLPAGTVPGSYSLTYTAVVNAQASGQVTNAVLGSGGDNPSCTANCDTTTPVTGSQIDYRKTSAAAGPVKVGDSIAYTLTAVVSHSRTTAVFTLTDTMGPGLDFGAVAGSQGFSCNAANPLVCTLPAGTAPGTYTVDYTAKVNAQAKGSVSNAVLGGGPGTTTCTSNCSTTTPVLAAVVTYRKQSFTVAPVGVGDAVDYSVEVTVANSQTTDTLVLTDTLGVGLDLQSVTQPGPFTCHASNPLVCSLPAGTAPGTYTLGYRALRR
;
A
#
# COMPACT_ATOMS: atom_id res chain seq x y z
N MET A 1 -63.14 -91.17 -0.43
CA MET A 1 -61.98 -90.23 -0.47
C MET A 1 -62.50 -88.84 -0.84
N ARG A 2 -62.51 -87.89 0.10
CA ARG A 2 -62.81 -86.47 -0.19
C ARG A 2 -61.54 -85.82 -0.71
N ARG A 3 -61.57 -85.29 -1.94
CA ARG A 3 -60.47 -84.49 -2.51
C ARG A 3 -60.35 -83.20 -1.69
N PRO A 4 -59.16 -82.82 -1.19
CA PRO A 4 -58.99 -81.53 -0.52
C PRO A 4 -59.30 -80.40 -1.52
N ALA A 5 -60.06 -79.40 -1.08
CA ALA A 5 -60.22 -78.17 -1.83
C ALA A 5 -58.86 -77.44 -1.90
N PRO A 6 -58.54 -76.77 -3.02
CA PRO A 6 -57.31 -75.99 -3.10
C PRO A 6 -57.38 -74.86 -2.07
N VAL A 7 -56.34 -74.75 -1.24
CA VAL A 7 -56.16 -73.62 -0.35
C VAL A 7 -55.90 -72.41 -1.24
N ALA A 8 -56.88 -71.52 -1.37
CA ALA A 8 -56.69 -70.27 -2.06
C ALA A 8 -55.66 -69.46 -1.27
N ASN A 9 -54.49 -69.24 -1.86
CA ASN A 9 -53.50 -68.37 -1.27
C ASN A 9 -54.03 -66.92 -1.39
N CYS A 10 -54.58 -66.40 -0.29
CA CYS A 10 -55.14 -65.04 -0.22
C CYS A 10 -54.04 -64.01 0.07
N ASP A 11 -52.93 -64.07 -0.66
CA ASP A 11 -51.89 -63.05 -0.56
C ASP A 11 -52.23 -61.90 -1.51
N THR A 12 -52.42 -60.72 -0.95
CA THR A 12 -52.54 -59.47 -1.71
C THR A 12 -51.25 -58.69 -1.53
N THR A 13 -50.44 -58.60 -2.59
CA THR A 13 -49.27 -57.71 -2.62
C THR A 13 -49.67 -56.38 -3.25
N THR A 14 -49.63 -55.31 -2.46
CA THR A 14 -49.74 -53.94 -2.98
C THR A 14 -48.34 -53.37 -3.17
N PRO A 15 -47.88 -53.08 -4.40
CA PRO A 15 -46.57 -52.47 -4.63
C PRO A 15 -46.49 -51.11 -3.93
N VAL A 16 -45.41 -50.88 -3.19
CA VAL A 16 -45.09 -49.56 -2.62
C VAL A 16 -44.32 -48.76 -3.66
N ALA A 17 -44.64 -47.47 -3.82
CA ALA A 17 -43.89 -46.59 -4.70
C ALA A 17 -42.42 -46.49 -4.27
N ALA A 18 -41.50 -46.51 -5.25
CA ALA A 18 -40.06 -46.36 -4.99
C ALA A 18 -39.74 -45.01 -4.31
N PRO A 19 -38.65 -44.92 -3.53
CA PRO A 19 -38.30 -43.69 -2.84
C PRO A 19 -38.03 -42.56 -3.83
N GLY A 20 -38.58 -41.38 -3.57
CA GLY A 20 -38.24 -40.18 -4.31
C GLY A 20 -37.26 -39.34 -3.50
N VAL A 21 -36.03 -39.16 -3.99
CA VAL A 21 -35.00 -38.36 -3.31
C VAL A 21 -34.63 -37.14 -4.15
N SER A 22 -34.79 -35.96 -3.56
CA SER A 22 -34.32 -34.70 -4.14
C SER A 22 -33.44 -33.92 -3.17
N TYR A 23 -32.58 -33.05 -3.70
CA TYR A 23 -31.76 -32.16 -2.90
C TYR A 23 -31.68 -30.75 -3.48
N ALA A 24 -31.38 -29.81 -2.59
CA ALA A 24 -31.14 -28.42 -2.91
C ALA A 24 -30.10 -27.80 -1.97
N LYS A 25 -29.46 -26.75 -2.45
CA LYS A 25 -28.44 -25.96 -1.76
C LYS A 25 -28.86 -24.50 -1.69
N SER A 26 -28.53 -23.85 -0.59
CA SER A 26 -28.62 -22.40 -0.44
C SER A 26 -27.46 -21.84 0.38
N VAL A 27 -27.27 -20.53 0.31
CA VAL A 27 -26.26 -19.79 1.07
C VAL A 27 -26.92 -18.62 1.81
N SER A 28 -26.48 -18.35 3.03
CA SER A 28 -26.89 -17.19 3.82
C SER A 28 -26.25 -15.93 3.24
N GLY A 29 -27.07 -15.06 2.65
CA GLY A 29 -26.62 -13.79 2.07
C GLY A 29 -26.30 -13.89 0.58
N THR A 30 -26.62 -12.82 -0.16
CA THR A 30 -26.46 -12.74 -1.62
C THR A 30 -25.18 -12.04 -2.06
N GLY A 31 -24.33 -11.65 -1.10
CA GLY A 31 -23.13 -10.85 -1.36
C GLY A 31 -23.41 -9.36 -1.62
N PRO A 32 -22.38 -8.58 -2.01
CA PRO A 32 -21.01 -9.06 -2.23
C PRO A 32 -20.27 -9.34 -0.91
N VAL A 33 -19.34 -10.30 -0.92
CA VAL A 33 -18.50 -10.68 0.24
C VAL A 33 -17.05 -10.25 0.07
N SER A 34 -16.33 -10.12 1.17
CA SER A 34 -14.91 -9.80 1.24
C SER A 34 -14.10 -10.97 1.79
N VAL A 35 -12.80 -10.97 1.53
CA VAL A 35 -11.85 -11.90 2.15
C VAL A 35 -11.96 -11.80 3.68
N GLY A 36 -12.10 -12.95 4.33
CA GLY A 36 -12.35 -13.09 5.76
C GLY A 36 -13.82 -13.28 6.12
N ASP A 37 -14.77 -12.97 5.22
CA ASP A 37 -16.20 -13.16 5.49
C ASP A 37 -16.55 -14.65 5.58
N ARG A 38 -17.54 -14.96 6.41
CA ARG A 38 -18.04 -16.32 6.62
C ARG A 38 -19.39 -16.52 5.93
N LEU A 39 -19.45 -17.50 5.04
CA LEU A 39 -20.67 -17.95 4.37
C LEU A 39 -21.25 -19.17 5.09
N THR A 40 -22.55 -19.18 5.33
CA THR A 40 -23.26 -20.36 5.85
C THR A 40 -24.06 -20.99 4.72
N TYR A 41 -23.81 -22.27 4.47
CA TYR A 41 -24.52 -23.06 3.46
C TYR A 41 -25.51 -24.00 4.14
N THR A 42 -26.63 -24.21 3.48
CA THR A 42 -27.65 -25.20 3.87
C THR A 42 -27.84 -26.17 2.73
N LEU A 43 -27.68 -27.47 3.02
CA LEU A 43 -28.12 -28.54 2.13
C LEU A 43 -29.41 -29.13 2.68
N THR A 44 -30.37 -29.38 1.81
CA THR A 44 -31.65 -30.01 2.17
C THR A 44 -31.90 -31.19 1.24
N THR A 45 -32.16 -32.37 1.81
CA THR A 45 -32.68 -33.53 1.08
C THR A 45 -34.14 -33.75 1.47
N VAL A 46 -34.99 -33.97 0.47
CA VAL A 46 -36.40 -34.34 0.66
C VAL A 46 -36.57 -35.79 0.21
N VAL A 47 -37.09 -36.62 1.10
CA VAL A 47 -37.47 -38.01 0.83
C VAL A 47 -38.99 -38.08 0.73
N THR A 48 -39.49 -38.72 -0.32
CA THR A 48 -40.93 -38.87 -0.60
C THR A 48 -41.27 -40.33 -0.96
N ASN A 49 -42.55 -40.65 -1.03
CA ASN A 49 -43.14 -41.96 -1.37
C ASN A 49 -42.89 -43.08 -0.34
N SER A 50 -41.64 -43.43 -0.07
CA SER A 50 -41.26 -44.51 0.84
C SER A 50 -39.88 -44.27 1.46
N ARG A 51 -39.43 -45.19 2.32
CA ARG A 51 -38.11 -45.07 2.98
C ARG A 51 -36.99 -45.29 1.97
N THR A 52 -35.88 -44.58 2.08
CA THR A 52 -34.69 -44.80 1.22
C THR A 52 -34.25 -46.27 1.26
N THR A 53 -33.90 -46.83 0.11
CA THR A 53 -33.38 -48.20 0.01
C THR A 53 -31.86 -48.25 0.12
N ASP A 54 -31.19 -47.14 -0.19
CA ASP A 54 -29.74 -47.00 -0.16
C ASP A 54 -29.30 -45.75 0.60
N VAL A 55 -27.99 -45.64 0.86
CA VAL A 55 -27.39 -44.43 1.42
C VAL A 55 -27.44 -43.30 0.39
N VAL A 56 -27.95 -42.13 0.81
CA VAL A 56 -27.87 -40.91 0.00
C VAL A 56 -26.58 -40.18 0.37
N THR A 57 -25.69 -39.96 -0.60
CA THR A 57 -24.42 -39.26 -0.41
C THR A 57 -24.46 -37.91 -1.10
N LEU A 58 -24.24 -36.82 -0.35
CA LEU A 58 -24.04 -35.48 -0.88
C LEU A 58 -22.54 -35.15 -0.85
N THR A 59 -21.96 -34.90 -2.01
CA THR A 59 -20.56 -34.46 -2.17
C THR A 59 -20.56 -32.99 -2.55
N ASP A 60 -20.13 -32.15 -1.62
CA ASP A 60 -20.16 -30.70 -1.71
C ASP A 60 -18.74 -30.15 -1.88
N THR A 61 -18.50 -29.43 -2.97
CA THR A 61 -17.18 -28.95 -3.37
C THR A 61 -17.14 -27.44 -3.34
N LEU A 62 -16.37 -26.89 -2.39
CA LEU A 62 -16.06 -25.46 -2.33
C LEU A 62 -15.12 -25.10 -3.48
N GLY A 63 -15.51 -24.10 -4.27
CA GLY A 63 -14.69 -23.57 -5.36
C GLY A 63 -13.50 -22.75 -4.86
N THR A 64 -12.71 -22.23 -5.82
CA THR A 64 -11.59 -21.34 -5.50
C THR A 64 -12.07 -20.09 -4.76
N GLY A 65 -11.29 -19.64 -3.77
CA GLY A 65 -11.68 -18.51 -2.93
C GLY A 65 -12.45 -18.87 -1.66
N LEU A 66 -12.70 -20.16 -1.40
CA LEU A 66 -13.40 -20.65 -0.20
C LEU A 66 -12.58 -21.70 0.53
N ASP A 67 -12.42 -21.52 1.83
CA ASP A 67 -11.89 -22.54 2.74
C ASP A 67 -13.03 -23.15 3.57
N PHE A 68 -13.00 -24.47 3.75
CA PHE A 68 -13.95 -25.14 4.64
C PHE A 68 -13.78 -24.64 6.07
N GLY A 69 -14.88 -24.23 6.69
CA GLY A 69 -14.92 -23.88 8.10
C GLY A 69 -15.25 -25.12 8.95
N ALA A 70 -16.54 -25.35 9.17
CA ALA A 70 -17.02 -26.47 9.97
C ALA A 70 -18.47 -26.81 9.62
N VAL A 71 -18.87 -28.05 9.89
CA VAL A 71 -20.29 -28.42 9.95
C VAL A 71 -20.89 -27.84 11.22
N THR A 72 -21.89 -26.96 11.08
CA THR A 72 -22.56 -26.29 12.20
C THR A 72 -23.76 -27.06 12.71
N SER A 73 -24.43 -27.82 11.85
CA SER A 73 -25.45 -28.79 12.23
C SER A 73 -25.48 -29.90 11.20
N ALA A 74 -25.18 -31.13 11.61
CA ALA A 74 -25.22 -32.28 10.73
C ALA A 74 -26.64 -32.85 10.53
N GLY A 75 -27.61 -32.48 11.38
CA GLY A 75 -28.94 -33.07 11.34
C GLY A 75 -28.90 -34.61 11.43
N ALA A 76 -29.53 -35.28 10.47
CA ALA A 76 -29.51 -36.74 10.33
C ALA A 76 -28.32 -37.29 9.52
N TYR A 77 -27.41 -36.42 9.04
CA TYR A 77 -26.28 -36.81 8.22
C TYR A 77 -25.06 -37.16 9.08
N SER A 78 -24.20 -38.02 8.52
CA SER A 78 -22.81 -38.17 8.94
C SER A 78 -21.90 -37.52 7.91
N CYS A 79 -21.09 -36.54 8.31
CA CYS A 79 -20.23 -35.77 7.42
C CYS A 79 -18.75 -35.95 7.74
N ASN A 80 -17.89 -35.88 6.72
CA ASN A 80 -16.47 -35.58 6.95
C ASN A 80 -16.29 -34.10 7.36
N ALA A 81 -15.07 -33.72 7.73
CA ALA A 81 -14.70 -32.34 8.07
C ALA A 81 -13.61 -31.82 7.11
N ALA A 82 -13.87 -31.90 5.80
CA ALA A 82 -12.91 -31.52 4.76
C ALA A 82 -13.61 -30.94 3.52
N ASN A 83 -12.83 -30.43 2.56
CA ASN A 83 -13.29 -30.08 1.21
C ASN A 83 -12.71 -31.11 0.21
N PRO A 84 -13.51 -31.85 -0.56
CA PRO A 84 -14.98 -31.80 -0.60
C PRO A 84 -15.62 -32.32 0.70
N LEU A 85 -16.70 -31.66 1.10
CA LEU A 85 -17.56 -32.06 2.21
C LEU A 85 -18.47 -33.19 1.74
N VAL A 86 -18.26 -34.38 2.28
CA VAL A 86 -19.04 -35.59 1.97
C VAL A 86 -19.94 -35.90 3.16
N CYS A 87 -21.25 -35.84 2.94
CA CYS A 87 -22.28 -36.10 3.95
C CYS A 87 -23.19 -37.24 3.50
N THR A 88 -23.46 -38.20 4.37
CA THR A 88 -24.31 -39.36 4.09
C THR A 88 -25.57 -39.37 4.95
N LEU A 89 -26.71 -39.61 4.33
CA LEU A 89 -27.99 -39.89 4.99
C LEU A 89 -28.25 -41.40 4.89
N PRO A 90 -28.53 -42.10 6.01
CA PRO A 90 -28.58 -43.55 6.03
C PRO A 90 -29.73 -44.13 5.20
N ALA A 91 -29.57 -45.38 4.74
CA ALA A 91 -30.66 -46.16 4.20
C ALA A 91 -31.78 -46.35 5.24
N GLY A 92 -33.01 -46.53 4.79
CA GLY A 92 -34.19 -46.66 5.65
C GLY A 92 -34.73 -45.32 6.19
N THR A 93 -34.23 -44.19 5.70
CA THR A 93 -34.70 -42.85 6.08
C THR A 93 -36.13 -42.64 5.59
N VAL A 94 -37.04 -42.23 6.49
CA VAL A 94 -38.47 -42.05 6.19
C VAL A 94 -38.75 -40.79 5.37
N PRO A 95 -39.89 -40.74 4.65
CA PRO A 95 -40.34 -39.51 4.00
C PRO A 95 -40.33 -38.30 4.93
N GLY A 96 -39.73 -37.20 4.48
CA GLY A 96 -39.47 -36.01 5.29
C GLY A 96 -38.44 -35.08 4.66
N SER A 97 -38.17 -33.96 5.34
CA SER A 97 -37.14 -33.00 4.96
C SER A 97 -35.99 -33.03 5.95
N TYR A 98 -34.78 -33.21 5.46
CA TYR A 98 -33.56 -33.33 6.25
C TYR A 98 -32.58 -32.25 5.80
N SER A 99 -32.10 -31.44 6.74
CA SER A 99 -31.15 -30.39 6.44
C SER A 99 -29.87 -30.53 7.26
N LEU A 100 -28.77 -30.07 6.65
CA LEU A 100 -27.51 -29.84 7.33
C LEU A 100 -27.03 -28.43 7.01
N THR A 101 -26.30 -27.83 7.94
CA THR A 101 -25.67 -26.52 7.76
C THR A 101 -24.19 -26.63 8.04
N TYR A 102 -23.40 -25.89 7.27
CA TYR A 102 -21.95 -25.79 7.43
C TYR A 102 -21.47 -24.44 6.92
N THR A 103 -20.24 -24.08 7.23
CA THR A 103 -19.69 -22.78 6.81
C THR A 103 -18.41 -22.89 6.02
N ALA A 104 -18.17 -21.88 5.19
CA ALA A 104 -16.90 -21.63 4.54
C ALA A 104 -16.44 -20.19 4.83
N VAL A 105 -15.14 -19.95 4.74
CA VAL A 105 -14.54 -18.62 4.86
C VAL A 105 -14.00 -18.20 3.49
N VAL A 106 -14.28 -16.96 3.10
CA VAL A 106 -13.73 -16.37 1.87
C VAL A 106 -12.23 -16.15 2.08
N ASN A 107 -11.40 -16.86 1.32
CA ASN A 107 -9.95 -16.83 1.49
C ASN A 107 -9.29 -15.82 0.54
N ALA A 108 -7.97 -15.62 0.69
CA ALA A 108 -7.21 -14.63 -0.09
C ALA A 108 -7.22 -14.89 -1.61
N GLN A 109 -7.69 -16.07 -2.08
CA GLN A 109 -7.85 -16.43 -3.48
C GLN A 109 -9.12 -15.87 -4.14
N ALA A 110 -10.07 -15.35 -3.36
CA ALA A 110 -11.33 -14.85 -3.87
C ALA A 110 -11.17 -13.58 -4.74
N SER A 111 -11.79 -13.61 -5.92
CA SER A 111 -11.86 -12.47 -6.86
C SER A 111 -13.07 -12.64 -7.77
N GLY A 112 -13.83 -11.57 -8.00
CA GLY A 112 -15.02 -11.57 -8.84
C GLY A 112 -16.21 -12.29 -8.20
N GLN A 113 -16.15 -13.61 -8.06
CA GLN A 113 -17.18 -14.43 -7.41
C GLN A 113 -16.58 -15.71 -6.82
N VAL A 114 -17.25 -16.27 -5.82
CA VAL A 114 -16.96 -17.60 -5.27
C VAL A 114 -18.13 -18.53 -5.55
N THR A 115 -17.82 -19.78 -5.88
CA THR A 115 -18.83 -20.80 -6.21
C THR A 115 -18.73 -22.00 -5.29
N ASN A 116 -19.84 -22.69 -5.10
CA ASN A 116 -19.91 -23.89 -4.28
C ASN A 116 -21.01 -24.79 -4.82
N ALA A 117 -20.70 -26.05 -5.13
CA ALA A 117 -21.60 -26.98 -5.79
C ALA A 117 -21.72 -28.30 -5.03
N VAL A 118 -22.91 -28.88 -5.02
CA VAL A 118 -23.23 -30.18 -4.41
C VAL A 118 -23.70 -31.17 -5.46
N LEU A 119 -23.21 -32.41 -5.36
CA LEU A 119 -23.65 -33.54 -6.16
C LEU A 119 -24.21 -34.63 -5.25
N GLY A 120 -25.46 -35.03 -5.48
CA GLY A 120 -26.08 -36.18 -4.83
C GLY A 120 -25.81 -37.49 -5.59
N SER A 121 -25.60 -38.58 -4.86
CA SER A 121 -25.45 -39.94 -5.40
C SER A 121 -26.04 -40.99 -4.46
N GLY A 122 -26.41 -42.16 -5.00
CA GLY A 122 -27.03 -43.27 -4.27
C GLY A 122 -27.97 -44.09 -5.16
N GLY A 123 -28.37 -45.28 -4.71
CA GLY A 123 -29.24 -46.19 -5.49
C GLY A 123 -30.68 -45.69 -5.65
N ASP A 124 -31.16 -44.82 -4.74
CA ASP A 124 -32.44 -44.12 -4.86
C ASP A 124 -32.40 -42.92 -5.84
N ASN A 125 -31.34 -42.81 -6.64
CA ASN A 125 -31.14 -41.80 -7.70
C ASN A 125 -31.48 -40.35 -7.25
N PRO A 126 -30.78 -39.81 -6.22
CA PRO A 126 -31.03 -38.45 -5.73
C PRO A 126 -30.86 -37.43 -6.85
N SER A 127 -31.84 -36.53 -6.97
CA SER A 127 -31.91 -35.55 -8.06
C SER A 127 -31.86 -34.10 -7.56
N CYS A 128 -31.22 -33.23 -8.34
CA CYS A 128 -31.22 -31.80 -8.10
C CYS A 128 -32.55 -31.20 -8.57
N THR A 129 -33.30 -30.53 -7.69
CA THR A 129 -34.65 -30.00 -8.06
C THR A 129 -34.74 -28.47 -8.10
N ALA A 130 -33.78 -27.75 -7.54
CA ALA A 130 -33.78 -26.29 -7.53
C ALA A 130 -32.38 -25.74 -7.82
N ASN A 131 -31.59 -25.47 -6.78
CA ASN A 131 -30.22 -25.00 -6.89
C ASN A 131 -29.29 -26.09 -6.34
N CYS A 132 -28.29 -26.49 -7.11
CA CYS A 132 -27.23 -27.40 -6.63
C CYS A 132 -25.87 -26.75 -6.67
N ASP A 133 -25.81 -25.49 -7.04
CA ASP A 133 -24.69 -24.61 -6.88
C ASP A 133 -25.16 -23.26 -6.33
N THR A 134 -24.20 -22.54 -5.76
CA THR A 134 -24.38 -21.17 -5.30
C THR A 134 -23.23 -20.35 -5.83
N THR A 135 -23.52 -19.14 -6.29
CA THR A 135 -22.53 -18.16 -6.68
C THR A 135 -22.72 -16.91 -5.82
N THR A 136 -21.65 -16.44 -5.20
CA THR A 136 -21.66 -15.23 -4.37
C THR A 136 -20.66 -14.23 -4.92
N PRO A 137 -21.08 -13.01 -5.31
CA PRO A 137 -20.18 -11.97 -5.77
C PRO A 137 -19.16 -11.57 -4.70
N VAL A 138 -17.96 -11.21 -5.11
CA VAL A 138 -16.89 -10.72 -4.24
C VAL A 138 -16.73 -9.22 -4.46
N THR A 139 -16.68 -8.45 -3.37
CA THR A 139 -16.41 -7.01 -3.41
C THR A 139 -15.03 -6.78 -4.05
N GLY A 140 -14.95 -5.94 -5.07
CA GLY A 140 -13.69 -5.63 -5.75
C GLY A 140 -12.66 -5.03 -4.80
N SER A 141 -11.37 -5.20 -5.11
CA SER A 141 -10.29 -4.67 -4.28
C SER A 141 -10.40 -3.15 -4.16
N GLN A 142 -10.16 -2.63 -2.96
CA GLN A 142 -10.00 -1.20 -2.72
C GLN A 142 -8.59 -0.92 -2.19
N ILE A 143 -7.94 0.12 -2.70
CA ILE A 143 -6.58 0.49 -2.35
C ILE A 143 -6.55 1.93 -1.85
N ASP A 144 -6.27 2.09 -0.56
CA ASP A 144 -5.95 3.39 0.03
C ASP A 144 -4.44 3.56 0.11
N TYR A 145 -3.95 4.78 -0.07
CA TYR A 145 -2.54 5.08 0.04
C TYR A 145 -2.28 6.37 0.80
N ARG A 146 -1.10 6.45 1.42
CA ARG A 146 -0.63 7.63 2.13
C ARG A 146 0.90 7.68 2.11
N LYS A 147 1.40 8.83 2.54
CA LYS A 147 2.80 9.18 2.68
C LYS A 147 3.03 9.78 4.06
N THR A 148 4.18 9.46 4.63
CA THR A 148 4.67 10.08 5.87
C THR A 148 6.13 10.49 5.72
N SER A 149 6.54 11.49 6.50
CA SER A 149 7.93 11.97 6.60
C SER A 149 8.41 11.74 8.03
N ALA A 150 9.66 11.28 8.18
CA ALA A 150 10.30 11.14 9.48
C ALA A 150 10.98 12.43 9.98
N ALA A 151 10.91 13.53 9.22
CA ALA A 151 11.48 14.80 9.64
C ALA A 151 10.79 15.33 10.91
N ALA A 152 11.53 15.42 12.03
CA ALA A 152 11.02 15.89 13.31
C ALA A 152 11.01 17.43 13.45
N GLY A 153 11.54 18.14 12.46
CA GLY A 153 11.65 19.60 12.49
C GLY A 153 12.24 20.16 11.20
N PRO A 154 12.63 21.45 11.20
CA PRO A 154 13.27 22.07 10.04
C PRO A 154 14.59 21.38 9.67
N VAL A 155 14.84 21.26 8.37
CA VAL A 155 16.05 20.64 7.81
C VAL A 155 16.97 21.68 7.19
N LYS A 156 18.22 21.32 6.89
CA LYS A 156 19.16 22.12 6.12
C LYS A 156 19.68 21.37 4.88
N VAL A 157 20.30 22.10 3.97
CA VAL A 157 21.01 21.53 2.82
C VAL A 157 22.03 20.50 3.30
N GLY A 158 22.02 19.34 2.65
CA GLY A 158 22.86 18.20 2.99
C GLY A 158 22.16 17.15 3.87
N ASP A 159 21.09 17.52 4.58
CA ASP A 159 20.33 16.57 5.40
C ASP A 159 19.63 15.51 4.54
N SER A 160 19.36 14.35 5.13
CA SER A 160 18.56 13.30 4.51
C SER A 160 17.22 13.15 5.23
N ILE A 161 16.14 13.12 4.47
CA ILE A 161 14.78 12.91 4.97
C ILE A 161 14.35 11.49 4.59
N ALA A 162 13.93 10.71 5.59
CA ALA A 162 13.29 9.42 5.35
C ALA A 162 11.78 9.61 5.14
N TYR A 163 11.24 8.89 4.16
CA TYR A 163 9.83 8.87 3.81
C TYR A 163 9.33 7.42 3.77
N THR A 164 8.06 7.25 4.14
CA THR A 164 7.35 5.98 4.01
C THR A 164 6.09 6.18 3.20
N LEU A 165 5.97 5.43 2.10
CA LEU A 165 4.72 5.24 1.36
C LEU A 165 4.02 4.02 1.93
N THR A 166 2.71 4.09 2.10
CA THR A 166 1.90 2.95 2.52
C THR A 166 0.71 2.80 1.59
N ALA A 167 0.47 1.57 1.13
CA ALA A 167 -0.76 1.17 0.45
C ALA A 167 -1.47 0.08 1.27
N VAL A 168 -2.78 0.18 1.40
CA VAL A 168 -3.63 -0.79 2.09
C VAL A 168 -4.61 -1.37 1.08
N VAL A 169 -4.46 -2.65 0.77
CA VAL A 169 -5.39 -3.40 -0.07
C VAL A 169 -6.46 -4.03 0.82
N SER A 170 -7.72 -3.82 0.49
CA SER A 170 -8.88 -4.30 1.24
C SER A 170 -9.88 -5.03 0.35
N HIS A 171 -10.83 -5.73 0.98
CA HIS A 171 -11.94 -6.48 0.38
C HIS A 171 -11.53 -7.75 -0.40
N SER A 172 -10.70 -7.63 -1.43
CA SER A 172 -10.23 -8.78 -2.21
C SER A 172 -8.86 -8.53 -2.83
N ARG A 173 -8.31 -9.54 -3.49
CA ARG A 173 -7.03 -9.39 -4.20
C ARG A 173 -7.14 -8.39 -5.35
N THR A 174 -6.04 -7.71 -5.66
CA THR A 174 -5.97 -6.81 -6.81
C THR A 174 -6.17 -7.58 -8.12
N THR A 175 -6.89 -6.99 -9.08
CA THR A 175 -7.10 -7.59 -10.41
C THR A 175 -6.13 -7.06 -11.47
N ALA A 176 -5.44 -5.96 -11.17
CA ALA A 176 -4.46 -5.33 -12.03
C ALA A 176 -3.31 -4.76 -11.19
N VAL A 177 -2.28 -4.24 -11.87
CA VAL A 177 -1.16 -3.54 -11.23
C VAL A 177 -1.65 -2.23 -10.61
N PHE A 178 -1.18 -1.95 -9.39
CA PHE A 178 -1.31 -0.66 -8.73
C PHE A 178 0.03 0.07 -8.75
N THR A 179 0.03 1.37 -9.03
CA THR A 179 1.23 2.19 -9.17
C THR A 179 1.19 3.37 -8.22
N LEU A 180 2.26 3.57 -7.46
CA LEU A 180 2.56 4.81 -6.73
C LEU A 180 3.59 5.61 -7.54
N THR A 181 3.30 6.87 -7.80
CA THR A 181 4.21 7.84 -8.42
C THR A 181 4.48 8.94 -7.41
N ASP A 182 5.69 8.94 -6.86
CA ASP A 182 6.15 9.86 -5.85
C ASP A 182 7.08 10.92 -6.45
N THR A 183 6.69 12.18 -6.36
CA THR A 183 7.40 13.32 -6.95
C THR A 183 8.02 14.16 -5.86
N MET A 184 9.35 14.10 -5.79
CA MET A 184 10.14 14.99 -4.94
C MET A 184 10.22 16.36 -5.62
N GLY A 185 9.75 17.39 -4.92
CA GLY A 185 9.76 18.76 -5.41
C GLY A 185 11.16 19.38 -5.42
N PRO A 186 11.28 20.64 -5.87
CA PRO A 186 12.54 21.39 -5.82
C PRO A 186 13.12 21.41 -4.39
N GLY A 187 14.44 21.32 -4.28
CA GLY A 187 15.11 21.23 -2.98
C GLY A 187 15.40 19.80 -2.52
N LEU A 188 14.94 18.78 -3.26
CA LEU A 188 15.13 17.37 -2.93
C LEU A 188 15.72 16.59 -4.11
N ASP A 189 16.77 15.84 -3.84
CA ASP A 189 17.31 14.81 -4.72
C ASP A 189 16.91 13.42 -4.19
N PHE A 190 16.61 12.48 -5.08
CA PHE A 190 16.39 11.09 -4.69
C PHE A 190 17.65 10.53 -4.01
N GLY A 191 17.46 9.91 -2.85
CA GLY A 191 18.51 9.16 -2.15
C GLY A 191 18.51 7.71 -2.62
N ALA A 192 17.89 6.84 -1.82
CA ALA A 192 17.77 5.42 -2.13
C ALA A 192 16.48 4.84 -1.54
N VAL A 193 15.99 3.75 -2.14
CA VAL A 193 14.98 2.89 -1.52
C VAL A 193 15.66 2.06 -0.43
N ALA A 194 15.18 2.19 0.81
CA ALA A 194 15.69 1.46 1.97
C ALA A 194 14.97 0.12 2.16
N GLY A 195 13.71 0.01 1.75
CA GLY A 195 12.95 -1.22 1.79
C GLY A 195 11.65 -1.14 1.01
N SER A 196 11.20 -2.26 0.45
CA SER A 196 9.90 -2.37 -0.20
C SER A 196 9.24 -3.70 0.16
N GLN A 197 7.95 -3.66 0.47
CA GLN A 197 7.14 -4.85 0.78
C GLN A 197 6.16 -5.08 -0.36
N GLY A 198 6.41 -6.08 -1.21
CA GLY A 198 5.57 -6.40 -2.38
C GLY A 198 5.70 -5.43 -3.56
N PHE A 199 6.28 -4.25 -3.33
CA PHE A 199 6.52 -3.25 -4.38
C PHE A 199 7.84 -3.49 -5.13
N SER A 200 7.80 -3.27 -6.44
CA SER A 200 8.99 -3.08 -7.29
C SER A 200 9.11 -1.60 -7.67
N CYS A 201 10.26 -0.98 -7.41
CA CYS A 201 10.46 0.45 -7.59
C CYS A 201 11.61 0.76 -8.55
N ASN A 202 11.52 1.89 -9.26
CA ASN A 202 12.69 2.48 -9.90
C ASN A 202 13.60 3.18 -8.86
N ALA A 203 14.76 3.65 -9.28
CA ALA A 203 15.71 4.40 -8.45
C ALA A 203 15.91 5.82 -9.00
N ALA A 204 14.83 6.58 -9.14
CA ALA A 204 14.85 7.91 -9.73
C ALA A 204 13.78 8.84 -9.11
N ASN A 205 13.77 10.11 -9.54
CA ASN A 205 12.69 11.06 -9.29
C ASN A 205 11.98 11.38 -10.63
N PRO A 206 10.67 11.10 -10.79
CA PRO A 206 9.76 10.54 -9.79
C PRO A 206 10.10 9.08 -9.45
N LEU A 207 9.91 8.75 -8.16
CA LEU A 207 10.00 7.39 -7.66
C LEU A 207 8.69 6.67 -8.01
N VAL A 208 8.76 5.70 -8.89
CA VAL A 208 7.64 4.91 -9.38
C VAL A 208 7.74 3.51 -8.81
N CYS A 209 6.74 3.11 -8.03
CA CYS A 209 6.66 1.81 -7.38
C CYS A 209 5.37 1.08 -7.80
N THR A 210 5.47 -0.19 -8.17
CA THR A 210 4.32 -0.99 -8.61
C THR A 210 4.08 -2.18 -7.70
N LEU A 211 2.81 -2.44 -7.39
CA LEU A 211 2.31 -3.62 -6.69
C LEU A 211 1.59 -4.51 -7.71
N PRO A 212 1.95 -5.80 -7.83
CA PRO A 212 1.44 -6.66 -8.91
C PRO A 212 -0.05 -6.98 -8.76
N ALA A 213 -0.66 -7.45 -9.86
CA ALA A 213 -1.98 -8.08 -9.81
C ALA A 213 -1.96 -9.36 -8.97
N GLY A 214 -3.09 -9.72 -8.38
CA GLY A 214 -3.23 -10.87 -7.49
C GLY A 214 -2.72 -10.61 -6.07
N THR A 215 -2.36 -9.38 -5.73
CA THR A 215 -1.92 -9.02 -4.39
C THR A 215 -3.09 -9.11 -3.42
N ALA A 216 -2.96 -9.93 -2.37
CA ALA A 216 -4.00 -10.16 -1.38
C ALA A 216 -4.28 -8.91 -0.51
N PRO A 217 -5.42 -8.85 0.19
CA PRO A 217 -5.65 -7.82 1.19
C PRO A 217 -4.54 -7.79 2.25
N GLY A 218 -4.09 -6.59 2.60
CA GLY A 218 -2.93 -6.38 3.46
C GLY A 218 -2.38 -4.97 3.40
N THR A 219 -1.37 -4.70 4.21
CA THR A 219 -0.63 -3.42 4.20
C THR A 219 0.73 -3.63 3.57
N TYR A 220 1.10 -2.73 2.66
CA TYR A 220 2.34 -2.77 1.88
C TYR A 220 3.04 -1.42 1.99
N THR A 221 4.35 -1.42 2.25
CA THR A 221 5.13 -0.19 2.45
C THR A 221 6.32 -0.08 1.52
N VAL A 222 6.73 1.16 1.25
CA VAL A 222 8.01 1.51 0.63
C VAL A 222 8.67 2.56 1.51
N ASP A 223 9.86 2.26 2.01
CA ASP A 223 10.70 3.17 2.77
C ASP A 223 11.85 3.64 1.87
N TYR A 224 12.05 4.95 1.80
CA TYR A 224 13.10 5.55 0.98
C TYR A 224 13.57 6.88 1.56
N THR A 225 14.65 7.41 0.99
CA THR A 225 15.26 8.67 1.44
C THR A 225 15.34 9.68 0.30
N ALA A 226 15.28 10.97 0.66
CA ALA A 226 15.66 12.07 -0.22
C ALA A 226 16.70 12.95 0.48
N LYS A 227 17.62 13.54 -0.30
CA LYS A 227 18.63 14.46 0.21
C LYS A 227 18.20 15.91 -0.08
N VAL A 228 18.32 16.78 0.92
CA VAL A 228 18.07 18.21 0.76
C VAL A 228 19.22 18.83 -0.04
N ASN A 229 18.93 19.36 -1.22
CA ASN A 229 19.94 19.89 -2.14
C ASN A 229 20.05 21.43 -2.04
N ALA A 230 20.99 22.02 -2.78
CA ALA A 230 21.35 23.43 -2.66
C ALA A 230 20.20 24.40 -3.00
N GLN A 231 19.19 23.94 -3.73
CA GLN A 231 18.03 24.71 -4.17
C GLN A 231 16.96 24.87 -3.06
N ALA A 232 17.10 24.14 -1.95
CA ALA A 232 16.15 24.18 -0.85
C ALA A 232 16.07 25.58 -0.21
N LYS A 233 14.84 26.11 -0.13
CA LYS A 233 14.53 27.39 0.53
C LYS A 233 13.11 27.37 1.10
N GLY A 234 12.91 27.94 2.28
CA GLY A 234 11.61 28.04 2.96
C GLY A 234 11.07 26.68 3.41
N SER A 235 10.69 25.82 2.46
CA SER A 235 10.24 24.45 2.70
C SER A 235 10.51 23.56 1.47
N VAL A 236 10.71 22.27 1.70
CA VAL A 236 10.69 21.25 0.65
C VAL A 236 9.40 20.45 0.72
N SER A 237 8.84 20.14 -0.44
CA SER A 237 7.59 19.38 -0.56
C SER A 237 7.79 18.10 -1.36
N ASN A 238 7.06 17.08 -0.98
CA ASN A 238 7.12 15.77 -1.63
C ASN A 238 5.73 15.13 -1.61
N ALA A 239 5.24 14.68 -2.77
CA ALA A 239 3.87 14.22 -2.96
C ALA A 239 3.80 12.89 -3.71
N VAL A 240 2.85 12.04 -3.34
CA VAL A 240 2.59 10.75 -3.97
C VAL A 240 1.22 10.75 -4.62
N LEU A 241 1.12 10.12 -5.79
CA LEU A 241 -0.12 9.81 -6.48
C LEU A 241 -0.22 8.30 -6.67
N GLY A 242 -1.34 7.72 -6.27
CA GLY A 242 -1.70 6.33 -6.54
C GLY A 242 -2.58 6.23 -7.78
N GLY A 243 -2.37 5.18 -8.58
CA GLY A 243 -3.17 4.90 -9.77
C GLY A 243 -3.36 3.40 -10.01
N GLY A 244 -4.52 3.04 -10.54
CA GLY A 244 -4.91 1.67 -10.83
C GLY A 244 -6.37 1.37 -10.41
N PRO A 245 -6.95 0.24 -10.85
CA PRO A 245 -8.30 -0.16 -10.45
C PRO A 245 -8.44 -0.28 -8.93
N GLY A 246 -9.57 0.18 -8.39
CA GLY A 246 -9.85 0.13 -6.96
C GLY A 246 -9.12 1.18 -6.12
N THR A 247 -8.31 2.05 -6.72
CA THR A 247 -7.61 3.12 -5.99
C THR A 247 -8.59 4.18 -5.50
N THR A 248 -8.59 4.44 -4.20
CA THR A 248 -9.34 5.58 -3.62
C THR A 248 -8.61 6.89 -3.95
N THR A 249 -9.35 7.94 -4.29
CA THR A 249 -8.79 9.29 -4.39
C THR A 249 -8.21 9.71 -3.04
N CYS A 250 -6.93 10.07 -3.01
CA CYS A 250 -6.33 10.52 -1.77
C CYS A 250 -6.81 11.92 -1.39
N THR A 251 -7.34 12.05 -0.17
CA THR A 251 -7.85 13.31 0.38
C THR A 251 -6.98 13.87 1.50
N SER A 252 -6.09 13.06 2.09
CA SER A 252 -5.20 13.48 3.17
C SER A 252 -3.92 12.65 3.19
N ASN A 253 -2.82 13.24 3.68
CA ASN A 253 -1.54 12.56 3.85
C ASN A 253 -0.93 11.99 2.54
N CYS A 254 -1.16 12.61 1.39
CA CYS A 254 -0.46 12.27 0.14
C CYS A 254 0.61 13.27 -0.26
N SER A 255 0.83 14.28 0.57
CA SER A 255 1.95 15.18 0.47
C SER A 255 2.54 15.44 1.84
N THR A 256 3.80 15.82 1.83
CA THR A 256 4.55 16.23 3.03
C THR A 256 5.26 17.53 2.68
N THR A 257 5.32 18.45 3.65
CA THR A 257 6.06 19.70 3.54
C THR A 257 6.93 19.81 4.77
N THR A 258 8.24 19.90 4.56
CA THR A 258 9.23 20.01 5.65
C THR A 258 9.88 21.39 5.58
N PRO A 259 9.82 22.21 6.66
CA PRO A 259 10.47 23.51 6.70
C PRO A 259 11.98 23.39 6.49
N VAL A 260 12.58 24.40 5.89
CA VAL A 260 14.04 24.51 5.74
C VAL A 260 14.53 25.64 6.65
N LEU A 261 15.59 25.38 7.42
CA LEU A 261 16.24 26.39 8.25
C LEU A 261 16.68 27.57 7.39
N ALA A 262 16.41 28.78 7.85
CA ALA A 262 16.84 30.00 7.16
C ALA A 262 18.37 30.07 7.04
N ALA A 263 18.83 30.71 5.97
CA ALA A 263 20.25 30.92 5.72
C ALA A 263 20.88 31.71 6.87
N VAL A 264 22.02 31.20 7.36
CA VAL A 264 22.85 31.92 8.33
C VAL A 264 24.11 32.37 7.63
N VAL A 265 24.38 33.68 7.66
CA VAL A 265 25.56 34.27 7.05
C VAL A 265 26.47 34.79 8.15
N THR A 266 27.72 34.32 8.15
CA THR A 266 28.78 34.85 9.01
C THR A 266 29.92 35.35 8.15
N TYR A 267 30.64 36.37 8.59
CA TYR A 267 31.81 36.87 7.89
C TYR A 267 32.97 37.15 8.84
N ARG A 268 34.18 37.07 8.32
CA ARG A 268 35.42 37.38 9.03
C ARG A 268 36.34 38.19 8.12
N LYS A 269 36.78 39.35 8.61
CA LYS A 269 37.83 40.15 7.97
C LYS A 269 39.16 39.93 8.69
N GLN A 270 40.24 39.75 7.95
CA GLN A 270 41.60 39.61 8.47
C GLN A 270 42.58 40.40 7.61
N SER A 271 43.69 40.85 8.22
CA SER A 271 44.86 41.36 7.52
C SER A 271 46.03 40.40 7.68
N PHE A 272 46.81 40.20 6.62
CA PHE A 272 48.01 39.36 6.68
C PHE A 272 49.30 40.18 6.89
N THR A 273 49.19 41.50 6.89
CA THR A 273 50.31 42.41 7.10
C THR A 273 50.60 42.56 8.59
N VAL A 274 51.87 42.39 8.98
CA VAL A 274 52.34 42.55 10.36
C VAL A 274 52.44 44.04 10.70
N ALA A 275 51.86 44.47 11.82
CA ALA A 275 51.96 45.83 12.30
C ALA A 275 53.33 46.09 12.98
N PRO A 276 53.86 47.33 12.96
CA PRO A 276 53.30 48.55 12.36
C PRO A 276 53.57 48.66 10.84
N VAL A 277 52.61 49.23 10.11
CA VAL A 277 52.68 49.46 8.66
C VAL A 277 53.18 50.88 8.40
N GLY A 278 54.25 51.10 7.66
CA GLY A 278 54.84 52.41 7.31
C GLY A 278 54.19 53.08 6.08
N VAL A 279 54.50 54.35 5.84
CA VAL A 279 54.05 55.06 4.61
C VAL A 279 54.70 54.40 3.40
N GLY A 280 53.89 54.08 2.38
CA GLY A 280 54.31 53.32 1.20
C GLY A 280 54.12 51.81 1.33
N ASP A 281 53.78 51.29 2.51
CA ASP A 281 53.54 49.85 2.70
C ASP A 281 52.12 49.46 2.25
N ALA A 282 52.00 48.24 1.74
CA ALA A 282 50.73 47.64 1.36
C ALA A 282 50.15 46.78 2.50
N VAL A 283 48.84 46.89 2.69
CA VAL A 283 48.05 46.05 3.59
C VAL A 283 47.16 45.12 2.78
N ASP A 284 47.37 43.82 2.93
CA ASP A 284 46.55 42.78 2.30
C ASP A 284 45.47 42.31 3.28
N TYR A 285 44.21 42.44 2.85
CA TYR A 285 43.03 42.00 3.57
C TYR A 285 42.39 40.80 2.89
N SER A 286 41.80 39.91 3.69
CA SER A 286 40.84 38.89 3.24
C SER A 286 39.56 38.97 4.04
N VAL A 287 38.45 38.80 3.33
CA VAL A 287 37.11 38.64 3.88
C VAL A 287 36.61 37.25 3.51
N GLU A 288 36.35 36.44 4.51
CA GLU A 288 35.70 35.14 4.36
C GLU A 288 34.24 35.28 4.76
N VAL A 289 33.33 34.81 3.91
CA VAL A 289 31.89 34.73 4.16
C VAL A 289 31.49 33.27 4.14
N THR A 290 30.81 32.82 5.18
CA THR A 290 30.22 31.48 5.25
C THR A 290 28.71 31.61 5.21
N VAL A 291 28.09 30.90 4.26
CA VAL A 291 26.65 30.70 4.18
C VAL A 291 26.34 29.29 4.68
N ALA A 292 25.45 29.18 5.66
CA ALA A 292 25.02 27.92 6.25
C ALA A 292 23.50 27.72 6.11
N ASN A 293 23.06 26.49 6.38
CA ASN A 293 21.66 26.02 6.41
C ASN A 293 20.92 25.95 5.07
N SER A 294 20.80 27.06 4.35
CA SER A 294 20.09 27.13 3.06
C SER A 294 20.72 28.16 2.15
N GLN A 295 20.27 28.20 0.89
CA GLN A 295 20.65 29.31 0.02
C GLN A 295 20.12 30.64 0.56
N THR A 296 20.84 31.74 0.30
CA THR A 296 20.40 33.09 0.66
C THR A 296 19.12 33.48 -0.10
N THR A 297 18.21 34.21 0.56
CA THR A 297 17.00 34.75 -0.10
C THR A 297 17.29 36.09 -0.78
N ASP A 298 18.17 36.86 -0.19
CA ASP A 298 18.50 38.22 -0.58
C ASP A 298 19.99 38.36 -0.93
N THR A 299 20.31 39.43 -1.64
CA THR A 299 21.69 39.82 -1.91
C THR A 299 22.35 40.27 -0.62
N LEU A 300 23.49 39.65 -0.27
CA LEU A 300 24.33 40.11 0.84
C LEU A 300 25.20 41.27 0.34
N VAL A 301 25.22 42.38 1.06
CA VAL A 301 26.11 43.52 0.78
C VAL A 301 27.09 43.70 1.92
N LEU A 302 28.37 43.72 1.58
CA LEU A 302 29.49 44.01 2.46
C LEU A 302 30.02 45.40 2.12
N THR A 303 30.23 46.23 3.13
CA THR A 303 30.82 47.57 2.97
C THR A 303 32.00 47.67 3.91
N ASP A 304 33.17 47.96 3.37
CA ASP A 304 34.38 48.22 4.13
C ASP A 304 34.91 49.62 3.85
N THR A 305 34.94 50.45 4.89
CA THR A 305 35.52 51.79 4.83
C THR A 305 36.98 51.70 5.24
N LEU A 306 37.90 51.99 4.32
CA LEU A 306 39.32 52.03 4.66
C LEU A 306 39.60 53.19 5.62
N GLY A 307 40.44 52.93 6.61
CA GLY A 307 40.88 53.96 7.56
C GLY A 307 41.62 55.11 6.88
N VAL A 308 41.70 56.25 7.56
CA VAL A 308 42.42 57.43 7.07
C VAL A 308 43.88 57.09 6.72
N GLY A 309 44.36 57.63 5.60
CA GLY A 309 45.71 57.35 5.09
C GLY A 309 45.85 55.99 4.40
N LEU A 310 44.76 55.24 4.15
CA LEU A 310 44.76 54.04 3.33
C LEU A 310 44.00 54.26 2.03
N ASP A 311 44.61 53.81 0.94
CA ASP A 311 44.07 53.92 -0.40
C ASP A 311 43.91 52.54 -1.05
N LEU A 312 42.69 52.23 -1.51
CA LEU A 312 42.41 50.98 -2.19
C LEU A 312 43.24 50.89 -3.48
N GLN A 313 44.02 49.81 -3.63
CA GLN A 313 44.86 49.56 -4.80
C GLN A 313 44.21 48.53 -5.73
N SER A 314 43.76 47.42 -5.17
CA SER A 314 43.19 46.32 -5.95
C SER A 314 42.25 45.47 -5.12
N VAL A 315 41.34 44.78 -5.82
CA VAL A 315 40.45 43.79 -5.27
C VAL A 315 40.73 42.48 -5.99
N THR A 316 41.02 41.42 -5.24
CA THR A 316 41.22 40.06 -5.76
C THR A 316 39.95 39.26 -5.50
N GLN A 317 39.24 38.90 -6.56
CA GLN A 317 37.94 38.24 -6.48
C GLN A 317 38.04 36.77 -6.90
N PRO A 318 38.27 35.82 -5.99
CA PRO A 318 38.04 34.43 -6.28
C PRO A 318 36.57 34.08 -5.95
N GLY A 319 35.65 34.24 -6.90
CA GLY A 319 34.31 33.65 -6.78
C GLY A 319 33.12 34.57 -7.14
N PRO A 320 31.93 34.34 -6.56
CA PRO A 320 30.66 34.97 -6.99
C PRO A 320 30.46 36.42 -6.51
N PHE A 321 31.49 37.06 -5.95
CA PHE A 321 31.40 38.44 -5.48
C PHE A 321 31.38 39.42 -6.66
N THR A 322 30.51 40.43 -6.59
CA THR A 322 30.59 41.62 -7.46
C THR A 322 31.01 42.81 -6.60
N CYS A 323 32.10 43.50 -6.94
CA CYS A 323 32.64 44.60 -6.12
C CYS A 323 32.76 45.89 -6.91
N HIS A 324 32.39 47.00 -6.25
CA HIS A 324 32.70 48.35 -6.68
C HIS A 324 33.96 48.81 -5.96
N ALA A 325 35.09 48.88 -6.68
CA ALA A 325 36.40 49.20 -6.15
C ALA A 325 36.57 50.71 -5.86
N SER A 326 35.83 51.22 -4.88
CA SER A 326 35.94 52.57 -4.32
C SER A 326 36.34 52.50 -2.84
N ASN A 327 36.54 53.65 -2.20
CA ASN A 327 36.50 53.76 -0.74
C ASN A 327 35.22 54.53 -0.35
N PRO A 328 34.21 53.90 0.28
CA PRO A 328 34.23 52.53 0.80
C PRO A 328 34.20 51.46 -0.30
N LEU A 329 34.83 50.31 -0.02
CA LEU A 329 34.76 49.12 -0.85
C LEU A 329 33.40 48.47 -0.62
N VAL A 330 32.61 48.34 -1.68
CA VAL A 330 31.29 47.70 -1.63
C VAL A 330 31.33 46.42 -2.44
N CYS A 331 31.03 45.29 -1.81
CA CYS A 331 30.99 43.99 -2.46
C CYS A 331 29.67 43.28 -2.16
N SER A 332 29.12 42.58 -3.14
CA SER A 332 27.86 41.85 -2.98
C SER A 332 28.01 40.37 -3.35
N LEU A 333 27.30 39.52 -2.61
CA LEU A 333 26.99 38.14 -3.01
C LEU A 333 25.52 38.08 -3.43
N PRO A 334 25.21 37.46 -4.58
CA PRO A 334 23.84 37.43 -5.10
C PRO A 334 22.89 36.63 -4.19
N ALA A 335 21.59 36.91 -4.31
CA ALA A 335 20.55 36.01 -3.80
C ALA A 335 20.69 34.59 -4.42
N GLY A 336 20.29 33.57 -3.68
CA GLY A 336 20.46 32.17 -4.09
C GLY A 336 21.88 31.64 -3.94
N THR A 337 22.75 32.35 -3.21
CA THR A 337 24.09 31.84 -2.87
C THR A 337 23.93 30.62 -1.99
N ALA A 338 24.39 29.45 -2.46
CA ALA A 338 24.28 28.18 -1.76
C ALA A 338 25.11 28.15 -0.46
N PRO A 339 24.85 27.19 0.44
CA PRO A 339 25.73 26.97 1.59
C PRO A 339 27.15 26.64 1.17
N GLY A 340 28.13 27.32 1.79
CA GLY A 340 29.54 27.23 1.44
C GLY A 340 30.36 28.38 2.01
N THR A 341 31.66 28.36 1.74
CA THR A 341 32.61 29.42 2.12
C THR A 341 33.07 30.17 0.87
N TYR A 342 33.00 31.49 0.94
CA TYR A 342 33.32 32.41 -0.15
C TYR A 342 34.34 33.43 0.34
N THR A 343 35.42 33.63 -0.41
CA THR A 343 36.52 34.52 0.00
C THR A 343 36.69 35.69 -0.97
N LEU A 344 37.02 36.85 -0.43
CA LEU A 344 37.35 38.08 -1.16
C LEU A 344 38.67 38.63 -0.61
N GLY A 345 39.64 38.91 -1.47
CA GLY A 345 40.87 39.62 -1.08
C GLY A 345 40.87 41.06 -1.58
N TYR A 346 41.54 41.98 -0.90
CA TYR A 346 41.85 43.31 -1.44
C TYR A 346 43.09 43.92 -0.77
N ARG A 347 43.74 44.83 -1.48
CA ARG A 347 44.97 45.50 -1.07
C ARG A 347 44.74 47.00 -0.92
N ALA A 348 45.24 47.57 0.16
CA ALA A 348 45.31 49.02 0.36
C ALA A 348 46.75 49.48 0.56
N LEU A 349 47.10 50.70 0.12
CA LEU A 349 48.41 51.31 0.30
C LEU A 349 48.33 52.40 1.37
N ARG A 350 49.30 52.43 2.29
CA ARG A 350 49.42 53.54 3.25
C ARG A 350 50.05 54.76 2.57
N ARG A 351 49.36 55.90 2.59
CA ARG A 351 49.86 57.20 2.15
C ARG A 351 50.47 58.00 3.29
#